data_AF-A0A2M6WMW4-F1
#
_entry.id   AF-A0A2M6WMW4-F1
#
_cell.length_a   1.000
_cell.length_b   1.000
_cell.length_c   1.000
_cell.angle_alpha   90.00
_cell.angle_beta   90.00
_cell.angle_gamma   90.00
#
_symmetry.space_group_name_H-M   'P 1'
#
loop_
_entity.id
_entity.type
_entity.pdbx_description
1 polymer ?
#
loop_
_entity_poly.entity_id
_entity_poly.type
_entity_poly.pdbx_seq_one_letter_code
_entity_poly.pdbx_strand_id
1 'polypeptide(L)' 'KATLQRMLTNPVYLGIIRHNGESYEGGFPAIVTRATFEAVQKILKQRAIKCP' A
#
# COMPACT_ATOMS: atom_id res chain seq x y z
N LYS A 1 3.13 -11.41 12.81
CA LYS A 1 3.95 -10.23 12.46
C LYS A 1 3.67 -9.67 11.05
N ALA A 2 3.34 -10.47 10.02
CA ALA A 2 3.18 -10.01 8.63
C ALA A 2 1.85 -9.30 8.28
N THR A 3 0.82 -9.37 9.13
CA THR A 3 -0.54 -8.89 8.80
C THR A 3 -0.59 -7.38 8.56
N LEU A 4 0.06 -6.58 9.42
CA LEU A 4 0.03 -5.13 9.32
C LEU A 4 0.81 -4.62 8.10
N GLN A 5 1.96 -5.24 7.79
CA GLN A 5 2.72 -4.89 6.60
C GLN A 5 1.90 -5.16 5.33
N ARG A 6 1.20 -6.30 5.26
CA ARG A 6 0.31 -6.62 4.13
C ARG A 6 -0.84 -5.63 3.99
N MET A 7 -1.40 -5.15 5.09
CA MET A 7 -2.40 -4.08 5.05
C MET A 7 -1.79 -2.80 4.50
N LEU A 8 -0.68 -2.33 5.07
CA LEU A 8 -0.08 -1.05 4.68
C LEU A 8 0.50 -1.02 3.26
N THR A 9 0.72 -2.16 2.61
CA THR A 9 1.18 -2.24 1.20
C THR A 9 0.05 -2.44 0.19
N ASN A 10 -1.19 -2.59 0.64
CA ASN A 10 -2.32 -2.90 -0.25
C ASN A 10 -2.77 -1.65 -1.04
N PRO A 11 -2.78 -1.67 -2.38
CA PRO A 11 -3.22 -0.53 -3.20
C PRO A 11 -4.72 -0.22 -3.10
N VAL A 12 -5.53 -1.09 -2.47
CA VAL A 12 -6.96 -0.84 -2.21
C VAL A 12 -7.19 0.49 -1.50
N TYR A 13 -6.28 0.93 -0.64
CA TYR A 13 -6.41 2.20 0.07
C TYR A 13 -6.30 3.44 -0.84
N LEU A 14 -5.83 3.26 -2.08
CA LEU A 14 -5.79 4.25 -3.15
C LEU A 14 -6.99 4.16 -4.10
N GLY A 15 -7.98 3.32 -3.82
CA GLY A 15 -9.06 3.06 -4.78
C GLY A 15 -8.63 2.15 -5.94
N ILE A 16 -7.52 1.41 -5.81
CA ILE A 16 -6.98 0.57 -6.89
C ILE A 16 -7.09 -0.90 -6.53
N ILE A 17 -7.63 -1.71 -7.44
CA ILE A 17 -7.71 -3.16 -7.32
C ILE A 17 -6.63 -3.78 -8.20
N ARG A 18 -5.88 -4.76 -7.66
CA ARG A 18 -4.96 -5.58 -8.45
C ARG A 18 -5.58 -6.94 -8.71
N HIS A 19 -5.67 -7.32 -9.97
CA HIS A 19 -6.15 -8.63 -10.38
C HIS A 19 -5.30 -9.13 -11.55
N ASN A 20 -4.75 -10.34 -11.45
CA ASN A 20 -3.88 -10.96 -12.46
C ASN A 20 -2.70 -10.11 -12.95
N GLY A 21 -2.10 -9.31 -12.06
CA GLY A 21 -0.96 -8.44 -12.38
C GLY A 21 -1.34 -7.09 -12.98
N GLU A 22 -2.60 -6.90 -13.36
CA GLU A 22 -3.14 -5.64 -13.84
C GLU A 22 -3.74 -4.80 -12.69
N SER A 23 -3.77 -3.49 -12.88
CA SER A 23 -4.32 -2.53 -11.91
C SER A 23 -5.55 -1.88 -12.51
N TYR A 24 -6.65 -1.91 -11.75
CA TYR A 24 -7.96 -1.38 -12.14
C TYR A 24 -8.41 -0.33 -11.13
N GLU A 25 -9.21 0.64 -11.58
CA GLU A 25 -9.91 1.52 -10.67
C GLU A 25 -11.04 0.76 -9.97
N GLY A 26 -11.08 0.86 -8.64
CA GLY A 26 -12.14 0.30 -7.82
C GLY A 26 -13.38 1.19 -7.85
N GLY A 27 -14.55 0.59 -7.67
CA GLY A 27 -15.82 1.33 -7.54
C GLY A 27 -16.01 2.06 -6.22
N PHE A 28 -14.93 2.33 -5.47
CA PHE A 28 -14.96 2.98 -4.16
C PHE A 28 -13.91 4.10 -4.10
N PRO A 29 -14.18 5.17 -3.34
CA PRO A 29 -13.25 6.27 -3.22
C PRO A 29 -11.97 5.83 -2.49
N ALA A 30 -10.84 6.47 -2.84
CA ALA A 30 -9.60 6.29 -2.11
C ALA A 30 -9.77 6.70 -0.63
N ILE A 31 -9.32 5.83 0.27
CA ILE A 31 -9.39 6.08 1.73
C ILE A 31 -8.28 7.06 2.15
N VAL A 32 -7.12 7.00 1.48
CA VAL A 32 -5.99 7.89 1.72
C VAL A 32 -5.46 8.47 0.41
N THR A 33 -4.77 9.61 0.51
CA THR A 33 -4.10 10.19 -0.65
C THR A 33 -2.88 9.35 -1.08
N ARG A 34 -2.52 9.47 -2.35
CA ARG A 34 -1.28 8.88 -2.89
C ARG A 34 -0.04 9.33 -2.12
N ALA A 35 0.03 10.62 -1.78
CA ALA A 35 1.15 11.18 -1.02
C ALA A 35 1.30 10.51 0.35
N THR A 36 0.19 10.32 1.08
CA THR A 36 0.19 9.63 2.38
C THR A 36 0.63 8.17 2.24
N PHE A 37 0.08 7.45 1.26
CA PHE A 37 0.44 6.05 1.03
C PHE A 37 1.93 5.88 0.71
N GLU A 38 2.47 6.73 -0.17
CA GLU A 38 3.89 6.71 -0.55
C GLU A 38 4.82 7.04 0.63
N ALA A 39 4.42 7.99 1.49
CA ALA A 39 5.17 8.29 2.71
C ALA A 39 5.28 7.06 3.63
N VAL A 40 4.19 6.30 3.81
CA VAL A 40 4.21 5.04 4.57
C VAL A 40 5.13 4.01 3.92
N GLN A 41 5.09 3.85 2.59
CA GLN A 41 5.99 2.92 1.89
C GLN A 41 7.46 3.25 2.12
N LYS A 42 7.83 4.54 2.15
CA LYS A 42 9.21 4.97 2.47
C LYS A 42 9.63 4.54 3.87
N ILE A 43 8.76 4.74 4.87
CA ILE A 43 9.02 4.34 6.25
C ILE A 43 9.16 2.80 6.37
N LEU A 44 8.29 2.04 5.70
CA LEU A 44 8.37 0.58 5.70
C LEU A 44 9.69 0.08 5.09
N LYS A 45 10.13 0.66 3.96
CA LYS A 45 11.42 0.33 3.34
C LYS A 45 12.59 0.64 4.27
N GLN A 46 12.60 1.82 4.91
CA GLN A 46 13.64 2.20 5.88
C GLN A 46 13.71 1.22 7.06
N ARG A 47 12.57 0.76 7.56
CA ARG A 47 12.50 -0.23 8.65
C ARG A 47 12.98 -1.62 8.22
N ALA A 48 12.69 -2.03 6.98
CA ALA A 48 13.16 -3.30 6.43
C ALA A 48 14.70 -3.31 6.23
N ILE A 49 15.29 -2.18 5.81
CA ILE A 49 16.74 -2.04 5.63
C ILE A 49 17.48 -2.06 6.99
N LYS A 50 16.84 -1.59 8.07
CA LYS A 50 17.46 -1.51 9.41
C LYS A 50 17.47 -2.81 10.22
N CYS A 51 16.79 -3.86 9.76
CA CYS A 51 16.76 -5.15 10.45
C CYS A 51 17.03 -6.29 9.45
N PRO A 52 18.29 -6.76 9.31
CA PRO A 52 18.57 -8.10 8.81
C PRO A 52 18.10 -9.19 9.79
#